data_AF-A0A914EX98-F1
#
_entry.id   AF-A0A914EX98-F1
#
_cell.length_a   1.000
_cell.length_b   1.000
_cell.length_c   1.000
_cell.angle_alpha   90.00
_cell.angle_beta   90.00
_cell.angle_gamma   90.00
#
_symmetry.space_group_name_H-M   'P 1'
#
loop_
_entity.id
_entity.type
_entity.pdbx_description
1 polymer ?
#
loop_
_entity_poly.entity_id
_entity_poly.type
_entity_poly.pdbx_seq_one_letter_code
_entity_poly.pdbx_strand_id
1 'polypeptide(L)'
;MVNTLIPDEKAIMTYVSSFYHCFLGMHKAETAANRICRVLQANRDNEKLMEDYENLASDLLSWIKRWMPWLSNRSNDNTLDDIKKKLDDFRQYRTHEKPPRIEEKGKLETLFNTLQTRLRLSNRPAFCPKDGHLIKDINGAWKGLESSEKGFEDWLISEMIRLERLDHLAEKFRRKCELYEEWVAGKEAYLRSNDFRSSNVYQIKALRKRHEAFESDLQAHEERVQQISSICRQLNEMRYPKIGPINDKCQQIVDQWNRLNSLSVERRQRLEEIEKITERLDNLHLEFAKKAAPFNNWIDSVLREDLVDMLIVHDMSTIEQLLKTHNHFKSTMPDAEHGYESLLDFDRQMQH
;
A
#
# COMPACT_ATOMS: atom_id res chain seq x y z
N MET A 1 51.71 82.07 68.75
CA MET A 1 51.10 83.29 68.15
C MET A 1 50.70 84.30 69.23
N VAL A 2 51.59 84.65 70.17
CA VAL A 2 51.18 85.51 71.30
C VAL A 2 51.69 86.96 71.18
N ASN A 3 52.54 87.29 70.19
CA ASN A 3 53.09 88.66 70.04
C ASN A 3 53.19 89.16 68.56
N THR A 4 52.25 88.81 67.67
CA THR A 4 52.20 89.34 66.29
C THR A 4 50.82 89.88 65.94
N LEU A 5 50.75 91.11 65.39
CA LEU A 5 49.51 91.87 65.08
C LEU A 5 48.62 91.23 64.01
N ILE A 6 49.16 90.38 63.14
CA ILE A 6 48.41 89.54 62.19
C ILE A 6 48.99 88.13 62.30
N PRO A 7 48.23 87.14 62.79
CA PRO A 7 48.72 85.78 62.90
C PRO A 7 48.83 85.12 61.52
N ASP A 8 49.87 84.30 61.34
CA ASP A 8 50.14 83.58 60.09
C ASP A 8 48.99 82.63 59.73
N GLU A 9 48.24 82.99 58.71
CA GLU A 9 47.06 82.27 58.22
C GLU A 9 47.38 80.83 57.85
N LYS A 10 48.55 80.55 57.28
CA LYS A 10 48.95 79.18 56.94
C LYS A 10 49.19 78.33 58.18
N ALA A 11 49.76 78.93 59.23
CA ALA A 11 49.98 78.24 60.50
C ALA A 11 48.66 77.99 61.25
N ILE A 12 47.72 78.96 61.25
CA ILE A 12 46.37 78.75 61.81
C ILE A 12 45.62 77.69 61.00
N MET A 13 45.61 77.77 59.66
CA MET A 13 44.92 76.83 58.79
C MET A 13 45.46 75.41 58.95
N THR A 14 46.78 75.25 59.08
CA THR A 14 47.40 73.93 59.31
C THR A 14 47.02 73.37 60.67
N TYR A 15 47.00 74.21 61.71
CA TYR A 15 46.61 73.80 63.08
C TYR A 15 45.11 73.51 63.19
N VAL A 16 44.24 74.35 62.63
CA VAL A 16 42.79 74.10 62.59
C VAL A 16 42.46 72.88 61.72
N SER A 17 43.18 72.67 60.61
CA SER A 17 43.04 71.48 59.76
C SER A 17 43.47 70.20 60.48
N SER A 18 44.51 70.23 61.33
CA SER A 18 44.92 69.05 62.10
C SER A 18 43.89 68.68 63.18
N PHE A 19 43.31 69.65 63.89
CA PHE A 19 42.18 69.41 64.80
C PHE A 19 40.93 68.93 64.04
N TYR A 20 40.61 69.55 62.91
CA TYR A 20 39.49 69.15 62.05
C TYR A 20 39.66 67.70 61.57
N HIS A 21 40.87 67.30 61.14
CA HIS A 21 41.16 65.92 60.73
C HIS A 21 41.08 64.91 61.88
N CYS A 22 41.39 65.32 63.12
CA CYS A 22 41.25 64.50 64.32
C CYS A 22 39.76 64.29 64.66
N PHE A 23 38.96 65.37 64.72
CA PHE A 23 37.52 65.29 64.98
C PHE A 23 36.74 64.62 63.82
N LEU A 24 37.17 64.77 62.57
CA LEU A 24 36.64 64.01 61.43
C LEU A 24 37.04 62.54 61.42
N GLY A 25 37.95 62.09 62.30
CA GLY A 25 38.36 60.69 62.34
C GLY A 25 37.16 59.74 62.44
N MET A 26 36.16 60.08 63.25
CA MET A 26 34.92 59.30 63.39
C MET A 26 34.04 59.34 62.13
N HIS A 27 33.82 60.51 61.52
CA HIS A 27 33.06 60.60 60.27
C HIS A 27 33.77 59.99 59.06
N LYS A 28 35.11 60.02 59.03
CA LYS A 28 35.93 59.34 58.01
C LYS A 28 35.82 57.82 58.18
N ALA A 29 35.83 57.31 59.41
CA ALA A 29 35.62 55.89 59.69
C ALA A 29 34.21 55.44 59.28
N GLU A 30 33.18 56.23 59.59
CA GLU A 30 31.79 55.96 59.17
C GLU A 30 31.63 56.01 57.65
N THR A 31 32.23 56.99 56.97
CA THR A 31 32.20 57.10 55.51
C THR A 31 32.95 55.94 54.84
N ALA A 32 34.08 55.50 55.42
CA ALA A 32 34.82 54.33 54.98
C ALA A 32 34.00 53.04 55.18
N ALA A 33 33.35 52.88 56.34
CA ALA A 33 32.46 51.75 56.62
C ALA A 33 31.28 51.70 55.63
N ASN A 34 30.65 52.83 55.35
CA ASN A 34 29.57 52.92 54.35
C ASN A 34 30.05 52.58 52.93
N ARG A 35 31.27 52.98 52.56
CA ARG A 35 31.88 52.58 51.27
C ARG A 35 32.15 51.08 51.21
N ILE A 36 32.68 50.50 52.29
CA ILE A 36 32.91 49.05 52.40
C ILE A 36 31.58 48.29 52.30
N CYS A 37 30.54 48.73 53.02
CA CYS A 37 29.21 48.11 52.97
C CYS A 37 28.62 48.11 51.54
N ARG A 38 28.76 49.21 50.80
CA ARG A 38 28.30 49.27 49.39
C ARG A 38 29.05 48.28 48.50
N VAL A 39 30.37 48.17 48.67
CA VAL A 39 31.20 47.22 47.91
C VAL A 39 30.87 45.77 48.26
N LEU A 40 30.62 45.49 49.55
CA LEU A 40 30.18 44.17 50.01
C LEU A 40 28.80 43.81 49.47
N GLN A 41 27.85 44.75 49.48
CA GLN A 41 26.52 44.52 48.92
C GLN A 41 26.59 44.22 47.42
N ALA A 42 27.36 45.02 46.67
CA ALA A 42 27.59 44.77 45.25
C ALA A 42 28.27 43.41 45.00
N ASN A 43 29.15 42.96 45.90
CA ASN A 43 29.75 41.63 45.79
C ASN A 43 28.72 40.52 46.02
N ARG A 44 27.90 40.64 47.06
CA ARG A 44 26.84 39.69 47.39
C ARG A 44 25.81 39.59 46.27
N ASP A 45 25.45 40.71 45.65
CA ASP A 45 24.53 40.74 44.51
C ASP A 45 25.14 40.04 43.28
N ASN A 46 26.45 40.20 43.05
CA ASN A 46 27.16 39.49 41.98
C ASN A 46 27.26 37.98 42.26
N GLU A 47 27.53 37.59 43.50
CA GLU A 47 27.53 36.17 43.92
C GLU A 47 26.17 35.51 43.71
N LYS A 48 25.09 36.22 44.05
CA LYS A 48 23.73 35.75 43.78
C LYS A 48 23.48 35.57 42.28
N LEU A 49 23.88 36.53 41.44
CA LEU A 49 23.75 36.42 39.98
C LEU A 49 24.59 35.25 39.41
N MET A 50 25.75 34.96 39.99
CA MET A 50 26.57 33.80 39.63
C MET A 50 25.88 32.48 39.99
N GLU A 51 25.30 32.39 41.18
CA GLU A 51 24.54 31.21 41.62
C GLU A 51 23.29 30.99 40.77
N ASP A 52 22.54 32.05 40.48
CA ASP A 52 21.35 32.00 39.61
C ASP A 52 21.72 31.51 38.21
N TYR A 53 22.86 31.95 37.65
CA TYR A 53 23.37 31.47 36.37
C TYR A 53 23.70 29.97 36.41
N GLU A 54 24.45 29.52 37.41
CA GLU A 54 24.88 28.13 37.56
C GLU A 54 23.70 27.17 37.75
N ASN A 55 22.68 27.58 38.53
CA ASN A 55 21.46 26.81 38.74
C ASN A 55 20.66 26.67 37.44
N LEU A 56 20.42 27.77 36.73
CA LEU A 56 19.70 27.76 35.44
C LEU A 56 20.44 26.96 34.37
N ALA A 57 21.77 27.11 34.30
CA ALA A 57 22.61 26.36 33.37
C ALA A 57 22.57 24.86 33.66
N SER A 58 22.64 24.47 34.94
CA SER A 58 22.57 23.07 35.35
C SER A 58 21.20 22.45 35.07
N ASP A 59 20.11 23.16 35.37
CA ASP A 59 18.75 22.68 35.11
C ASP A 59 18.52 22.49 33.60
N LEU A 60 18.89 23.48 32.78
CA LEU A 60 18.78 23.40 31.33
C LEU A 60 19.58 22.23 30.74
N LEU A 61 20.84 22.04 31.16
CA LEU A 61 21.67 20.92 30.70
C LEU A 61 21.12 19.56 31.17
N SER A 62 20.55 19.49 32.37
CA SER A 62 19.92 18.28 32.88
C SER A 62 18.67 17.91 32.08
N TRP A 63 17.86 18.91 31.71
CA TRP A 63 16.67 18.74 30.89
C TRP A 63 17.05 18.25 29.48
N ILE A 64 18.07 18.86 28.84
CA ILE A 64 18.58 18.39 27.55
C ILE A 64 19.02 16.91 27.65
N LYS A 65 19.83 16.56 28.67
CA LYS A 65 20.31 15.18 28.86
C LYS A 65 19.17 14.17 29.08
N ARG A 66 18.07 14.57 29.72
CA ARG A 66 16.90 13.71 29.94
C ARG A 66 16.11 13.45 28.66
N TRP A 67 15.95 14.46 27.80
CA TRP A 67 15.14 14.36 26.58
C TRP A 67 15.92 13.79 25.38
N MET A 68 17.24 13.92 25.37
CA MET A 68 18.11 13.38 24.30
C MET A 68 17.86 11.88 24.00
N PRO A 69 17.77 10.97 24.98
CA PRO A 69 17.48 9.56 24.72
C PRO A 69 16.08 9.33 24.13
N TRP A 70 15.08 10.12 24.55
CA TRP A 70 13.71 10.00 24.04
C TRP A 70 13.64 10.40 22.56
N LEU A 71 14.28 11.52 22.18
CA LEU A 71 14.39 11.96 20.79
C LEU A 71 15.25 11.03 19.93
N SER A 72 16.16 10.28 20.55
CA SER A 72 17.01 9.30 19.86
C SER A 72 16.33 7.93 19.71
N ASN A 73 15.20 7.70 20.37
CA ASN A 73 14.51 6.40 20.34
C ASN A 73 13.74 6.21 19.03
N ARG A 74 14.37 5.51 18.09
CA ARG A 74 13.77 5.09 16.81
C ARG A 74 13.32 3.63 16.88
N SER A 75 12.24 3.39 17.62
CA SER A 75 11.68 2.04 17.76
C SER A 75 10.96 1.60 16.49
N ASN A 76 11.25 0.40 15.97
CA ASN A 76 10.78 -0.07 14.66
C ASN A 76 9.45 -0.85 14.67
N ASP A 77 8.92 -1.18 15.85
CA ASP A 77 7.74 -2.07 15.99
C ASP A 77 6.43 -1.31 16.18
N ASN A 78 6.38 -0.03 15.79
CA ASN A 78 5.24 0.81 16.10
C ASN A 78 4.11 0.57 15.09
N THR A 79 2.91 0.27 15.61
CA THR A 79 1.68 0.30 14.83
C THR A 79 1.37 1.73 14.38
N LEU A 80 0.51 1.92 13.37
CA LEU A 80 0.09 3.26 12.91
C LEU A 80 -0.40 4.13 14.08
N ASP A 81 -1.16 3.53 15.00
CA ASP A 81 -1.69 4.19 16.18
C ASP A 81 -0.60 4.57 17.19
N ASP A 82 0.45 3.75 17.33
CA ASP A 82 1.60 4.07 18.20
C ASP A 82 2.38 5.26 17.65
N ILE A 83 2.52 5.37 16.32
CA ILE A 83 3.18 6.52 15.68
C ILE A 83 2.35 7.79 15.82
N LYS A 84 1.03 7.70 15.63
CA LYS A 84 0.13 8.83 15.87
C LYS A 84 0.24 9.32 17.30
N LYS A 85 0.26 8.41 18.27
CA LYS A 85 0.45 8.75 19.68
C LYS A 85 1.80 9.43 19.93
N LYS A 86 2.90 8.88 19.39
CA LYS A 86 4.23 9.52 19.49
C LYS A 86 4.27 10.90 18.85
N LEU A 87 3.53 11.11 17.76
CA LEU A 87 3.41 12.40 17.10
C LEU A 87 2.66 13.41 17.98
N ASP A 88 1.59 12.98 18.65
CA ASP A 88 0.87 13.82 19.61
C ASP A 88 1.71 14.13 20.85
N ASP A 89 2.46 13.16 21.39
CA ASP A 89 3.43 13.38 22.46
C ASP A 89 4.52 14.39 22.02
N PHE A 90 5.02 14.28 20.79
CA PHE A 90 5.98 15.24 20.21
C PHE A 90 5.39 16.64 20.02
N ARG A 91 4.11 16.74 19.64
CA ARG A 91 3.39 18.02 19.59
C ARG A 91 3.29 18.63 20.98
N GLN A 92 2.90 17.85 21.99
CA GLN A 92 2.81 18.31 23.38
C GLN A 92 4.18 18.80 23.90
N TYR A 93 5.25 18.07 23.58
CA TYR A 93 6.61 18.49 23.87
C TYR A 93 6.95 19.84 23.21
N ARG A 94 6.62 20.03 21.93
CA ARG A 94 6.88 21.29 21.21
C ARG A 94 6.04 22.47 21.68
N THR A 95 4.81 22.23 22.14
CA THR A 95 3.88 23.30 22.54
C THR A 95 3.98 23.70 24.00
N HIS A 96 4.31 22.76 24.90
CA HIS A 96 4.29 23.01 26.35
C HIS A 96 5.67 22.91 26.99
N GLU A 97 6.46 21.89 26.68
CA GLU A 97 7.74 21.64 27.37
C GLU A 97 8.89 22.48 26.82
N LYS A 98 8.97 22.68 25.50
CA LYS A 98 10.07 23.39 24.84
C LYS A 98 10.03 24.93 25.00
N PRO A 99 8.89 25.62 24.85
CA PRO A 99 8.85 27.09 24.94
C PRO A 99 9.44 27.70 26.22
N PRO A 100 9.14 27.21 27.45
CA PRO A 100 9.72 27.79 28.66
C PRO A 100 11.25 27.62 28.71
N ARG A 101 11.79 26.53 28.15
CA ARG A 101 13.24 26.28 28.10
C ARG A 101 13.97 27.18 27.11
N ILE A 102 13.30 27.62 26.04
CA ILE A 102 13.83 28.66 25.14
C ILE A 102 13.95 30.00 25.88
N GLU A 103 12.94 30.36 26.67
CA GLU A 103 12.99 31.58 27.49
C GLU A 103 14.11 31.51 28.53
N GLU A 104 14.29 30.37 29.21
CA GLU A 104 15.37 30.16 30.17
C GLU A 104 16.75 30.27 29.53
N LYS A 105 16.95 29.73 28.33
CA LYS A 105 18.17 29.93 27.55
C LYS A 105 18.43 31.41 27.27
N GLY A 106 17.41 32.16 26.86
CA GLY A 106 17.52 33.60 26.65
C GLY A 106 17.85 34.36 27.95
N LYS A 107 17.19 34.00 29.05
CA LYS A 107 17.46 34.56 30.38
C LYS A 107 18.91 34.29 30.80
N LEU A 108 19.41 33.08 30.58
CA LEU A 108 20.80 32.71 30.88
C LEU A 108 21.83 33.57 30.12
N GLU A 109 21.60 33.83 28.83
CA GLU A 109 22.45 34.72 28.03
C GLU A 109 22.40 36.17 28.55
N THR A 110 21.21 36.66 28.92
CA THR A 110 21.07 38.01 29.52
C THR A 110 21.74 38.14 30.88
N LEU A 111 21.65 37.11 31.74
CA LEU A 111 22.29 37.06 33.05
C LEU A 111 23.80 37.13 32.91
N PHE A 112 24.37 36.31 32.02
CA PHE A 112 25.81 36.33 31.74
C PHE A 112 26.29 37.69 31.22
N ASN A 113 25.58 38.28 30.25
CA ASN A 113 25.95 39.59 29.70
C ASN A 113 25.87 40.70 30.76
N THR A 114 24.86 40.64 31.62
CA THR A 114 24.68 41.59 32.73
C THR A 114 25.81 41.43 33.75
N LEU A 115 26.11 40.21 34.16
CA LEU A 115 27.18 39.89 35.12
C LEU A 115 28.55 40.31 34.58
N GLN A 116 28.84 39.99 33.31
CA GLN A 116 30.10 40.35 32.65
C GLN A 116 30.28 41.87 32.56
N THR A 117 29.20 42.61 32.24
CA THR A 117 29.23 44.08 32.19
C THR A 117 29.43 44.69 33.57
N ARG A 118 28.76 44.18 34.60
CA ARG A 118 28.90 44.63 36.00
C ARG A 118 30.31 44.41 36.54
N LEU A 119 30.90 43.25 36.27
CA LEU A 119 32.26 42.92 36.70
C LEU A 119 33.29 43.79 35.99
N ARG A 120 33.12 44.04 34.68
CA ARG A 120 33.98 44.96 33.91
C ARG A 120 33.94 46.39 34.44
N LEU A 121 32.75 46.95 34.67
CA LEU A 121 32.60 48.32 35.20
C LEU A 121 33.19 48.47 36.61
N SER A 122 33.24 47.38 37.38
CA SER A 122 33.82 47.34 38.73
C SER A 122 35.32 47.05 38.74
N ASN A 123 35.97 46.95 37.58
CA ASN A 123 37.37 46.50 37.42
C ASN A 123 37.67 45.17 38.14
N ARG A 124 36.72 44.24 38.13
CA ARG A 124 36.85 42.91 38.71
C ARG A 124 37.14 41.86 37.64
N PRO A 125 37.74 40.71 37.99
CA PRO A 125 37.95 39.60 37.06
C PRO A 125 36.63 39.18 36.41
N ALA A 126 36.71 38.78 35.13
CA ALA A 126 35.57 38.24 34.40
C ALA A 126 35.04 36.97 35.08
N PHE A 127 33.72 36.79 35.04
CA PHE A 127 33.12 35.55 35.52
C PHE A 127 33.39 34.43 34.52
N CYS A 128 34.01 33.36 35.01
CA CYS A 128 34.15 32.12 34.27
C CYS A 128 33.28 31.05 34.95
N PRO A 129 32.17 30.61 34.32
CA PRO A 129 31.39 29.48 34.79
C PRO A 129 32.22 28.20 34.91
N LYS A 130 31.69 27.20 35.62
CA LYS A 130 32.31 25.86 35.69
C LYS A 130 32.45 25.21 34.31
N ASP A 131 33.38 24.26 34.19
CA ASP A 131 33.62 23.52 32.94
C ASP A 131 32.32 22.85 32.45
N GLY A 132 31.89 23.18 31.24
CA GLY A 132 30.63 22.72 30.63
C GLY A 132 29.42 23.63 30.83
N HIS A 133 29.51 24.65 31.68
CA HIS A 133 28.48 25.69 31.88
C HIS A 133 28.75 26.96 31.05
N LEU A 134 29.72 26.90 30.13
CA LEU A 134 29.97 27.99 29.19
C LEU A 134 28.78 28.15 28.25
N ILE A 135 28.43 29.40 27.91
CA ILE A 135 27.37 29.70 26.93
C ILE A 135 27.59 28.94 25.62
N LYS A 136 28.84 28.78 25.18
CA LYS A 136 29.18 28.04 23.96
C LYS A 136 28.79 26.57 24.05
N ASP A 137 29.02 25.93 25.20
CA ASP A 137 28.73 24.51 25.42
C ASP A 137 27.23 24.28 25.57
N ILE A 138 26.53 25.19 26.27
CA ILE A 138 25.06 25.19 26.36
C ILE A 138 24.44 25.38 24.97
N ASN A 139 24.96 26.32 24.18
CA ASN A 139 24.53 26.50 22.80
C ASN A 139 24.85 25.29 21.90
N GLY A 140 25.97 24.61 22.14
CA GLY A 140 26.31 23.35 21.47
C GLY A 140 25.35 22.22 21.83
N ALA A 141 25.06 22.02 23.12
CA ALA A 141 24.10 21.04 23.61
C ALA A 141 22.69 21.30 23.06
N TRP A 142 22.28 22.57 23.02
CA TRP A 142 21.01 22.99 22.44
C TRP A 142 20.93 22.72 20.94
N LYS A 143 22.00 23.01 20.17
CA LYS A 143 22.07 22.65 18.74
C LYS A 143 22.01 21.13 18.51
N GLY A 144 22.63 20.35 19.40
CA GLY A 144 22.54 18.89 19.38
C GLY A 144 21.13 18.38 19.62
N LEU A 145 20.41 19.00 20.56
CA LEU A 145 18.99 18.74 20.81
C LEU A 145 18.16 19.06 19.57
N GLU A 146 18.28 20.26 19.01
CA GLU A 146 17.56 20.67 17.79
C GLU A 146 17.82 19.74 16.61
N SER A 147 19.06 19.25 16.47
CA SER A 147 19.42 18.30 15.42
C SER A 147 18.77 16.93 15.64
N SER A 148 18.69 16.48 16.90
CA SER A 148 18.03 15.24 17.29
C SER A 148 16.51 15.34 17.13
N GLU A 149 15.92 16.48 17.49
CA GLU A 149 14.50 16.79 17.26
C GLU A 149 14.15 16.74 15.78
N LYS A 150 14.95 17.41 14.93
CA LYS A 150 14.74 17.36 13.48
C LYS A 150 14.83 15.93 12.95
N GLY A 151 15.85 15.19 13.37
CA GLY A 151 16.00 13.79 12.96
C GLY A 151 14.87 12.88 13.46
N PHE A 152 14.29 13.17 14.62
CA PHE A 152 13.13 12.46 15.15
C PHE A 152 11.84 12.81 14.40
N GLU A 153 11.63 14.09 14.09
CA GLU A 153 10.49 14.58 13.28
C GLU A 153 10.54 13.97 11.87
N ASP A 154 11.70 14.04 11.21
CA ASP A 154 11.91 13.46 9.87
C ASP A 154 11.65 11.93 9.88
N TRP A 155 12.11 11.23 10.93
CA TRP A 155 11.84 9.81 11.13
C TRP A 155 10.36 9.51 11.36
N LEU A 156 9.68 10.26 12.26
CA LEU A 156 8.25 10.09 12.54
C LEU A 156 7.40 10.28 11.28
N ILE A 157 7.69 11.32 10.50
CA ILE A 157 6.96 11.62 9.26
C ILE A 157 7.21 10.51 8.23
N SER A 158 8.46 10.10 8.04
CA SER A 158 8.80 9.03 7.09
C SER A 158 8.12 7.71 7.45
N GLU A 159 8.11 7.37 8.74
CA GLU A 159 7.52 6.14 9.22
C GLU A 159 5.98 6.19 9.17
N MET A 160 5.36 7.33 9.47
CA MET A 160 3.92 7.54 9.29
C MET A 160 3.51 7.32 7.83
N ILE A 161 4.22 7.95 6.88
CA ILE A 161 3.96 7.79 5.44
C ILE A 161 4.13 6.32 5.02
N ARG A 162 5.16 5.64 5.54
CA ARG A 162 5.41 4.21 5.27
C ARG A 162 4.25 3.34 5.74
N LEU A 163 3.77 3.54 6.96
CA LEU A 163 2.65 2.78 7.53
C LEU A 163 1.33 3.08 6.81
N GLU A 164 1.03 4.35 6.50
CA GLU A 164 -0.16 4.70 5.72
C GLU A 164 -0.15 4.07 4.34
N ARG A 165 1.02 4.05 3.67
CA ARG A 165 1.18 3.36 2.39
C ARG A 165 0.94 1.86 2.50
N LEU A 166 1.45 1.23 3.56
CA LEU A 166 1.24 -0.19 3.83
C LEU A 166 -0.24 -0.51 4.04
N ASP A 167 -0.95 0.27 4.86
CA ASP A 167 -2.38 0.08 5.12
C ASP A 167 -3.20 0.31 3.85
N HIS A 168 -2.87 1.34 3.06
CA HIS A 168 -3.53 1.59 1.78
C HIS A 168 -3.33 0.43 0.78
N LEU A 169 -2.12 -0.13 0.71
CA LEU A 169 -1.84 -1.27 -0.16
C LEU A 169 -2.54 -2.55 0.32
N ALA A 170 -2.57 -2.79 1.63
CA ALA A 170 -3.27 -3.94 2.21
C ALA A 170 -4.79 -3.85 1.96
N GLU A 171 -5.37 -2.66 2.09
CA GLU A 171 -6.77 -2.40 1.75
C GLU A 171 -7.04 -2.59 0.26
N LYS A 172 -6.16 -2.06 -0.60
CA LYS A 172 -6.26 -2.24 -2.05
C LYS A 172 -6.16 -3.71 -2.46
N PHE A 173 -5.29 -4.48 -1.80
CA PHE A 173 -5.18 -5.92 -1.98
C PHE A 173 -6.51 -6.61 -1.61
N ARG A 174 -7.05 -6.33 -0.42
CA ARG A 174 -8.29 -6.93 0.07
C ARG A 174 -9.45 -6.68 -0.90
N ARG A 175 -9.67 -5.44 -1.31
CA ARG A 175 -10.73 -5.07 -2.27
C ARG A 175 -10.56 -5.78 -3.61
N LYS A 176 -9.32 -5.86 -4.12
CA LYS A 176 -9.06 -6.56 -5.38
C LYS A 176 -9.31 -8.07 -5.27
N CYS A 177 -8.99 -8.67 -4.13
CA CYS A 177 -9.30 -10.08 -3.86
C CYS A 177 -10.81 -10.30 -3.80
N GLU A 178 -11.56 -9.47 -3.07
CA GLU A 178 -13.02 -9.57 -2.99
C GLU A 178 -13.68 -9.48 -4.37
N LEU A 179 -13.27 -8.51 -5.19
CA LEU A 179 -13.77 -8.37 -6.56
C LEU A 179 -13.41 -9.56 -7.46
N TYR A 180 -12.24 -10.17 -7.25
CA TYR A 180 -11.85 -11.39 -7.96
C TYR A 180 -12.69 -12.58 -7.53
N GLU A 181 -12.93 -12.76 -6.24
CA GLU A 181 -13.75 -13.85 -5.70
C GLU A 181 -15.19 -13.78 -6.16
N GLU A 182 -15.79 -12.59 -6.14
CA GLU A 182 -17.13 -12.34 -6.69
C GLU A 182 -17.18 -12.70 -8.17
N TRP A 183 -16.15 -12.33 -8.95
CA TRP A 183 -16.08 -12.69 -10.35
C TRP A 183 -15.89 -14.21 -10.54
N VAL A 184 -15.05 -14.89 -9.77
CA VAL A 184 -14.84 -16.34 -9.92
C VAL A 184 -16.05 -17.16 -9.50
N ALA A 185 -16.88 -16.65 -8.59
CA ALA A 185 -18.06 -17.36 -8.10
C ALA A 185 -18.92 -17.93 -9.25
N GLY A 186 -19.14 -19.24 -9.24
CA GLY A 186 -19.93 -19.96 -10.25
C GLY A 186 -19.22 -20.27 -11.57
N LYS A 187 -18.08 -19.65 -11.89
CA LYS A 187 -17.33 -19.93 -13.14
C LYS A 187 -16.79 -21.35 -13.20
N GLU A 188 -16.27 -21.88 -12.09
CA GLU A 188 -15.84 -23.29 -12.02
C GLU A 188 -16.99 -24.26 -12.28
N ALA A 189 -18.19 -23.96 -11.78
CA ALA A 189 -19.38 -24.79 -11.98
C ALA A 189 -19.83 -24.75 -13.44
N TYR A 190 -19.80 -23.58 -14.06
CA TYR A 190 -20.04 -23.42 -15.51
C TYR A 190 -19.05 -24.23 -16.34
N LEU A 191 -17.74 -24.16 -16.03
CA LEU A 191 -16.74 -24.90 -16.80
C LEU A 191 -16.91 -26.42 -16.71
N ARG A 192 -17.43 -26.91 -15.58
CA ARG A 192 -17.70 -28.33 -15.34
C ARG A 192 -19.05 -28.82 -15.86
N SER A 193 -19.91 -27.95 -16.38
CA SER A 193 -21.23 -28.37 -16.84
C SER A 193 -21.12 -29.30 -18.06
N ASN A 194 -21.98 -30.31 -18.13
CA ASN A 194 -22.09 -31.22 -19.27
C ASN A 194 -23.33 -30.91 -20.13
N ASP A 195 -23.66 -29.62 -20.26
CA ASP A 195 -24.83 -29.09 -20.97
C ASP A 195 -24.87 -29.43 -22.46
N PHE A 196 -23.72 -29.79 -23.04
CA PHE A 196 -23.60 -30.22 -24.44
C PHE A 196 -24.10 -31.64 -24.72
N ARG A 197 -24.34 -32.50 -23.70
CA ARG A 197 -24.67 -33.93 -23.92
C ARG A 197 -26.02 -34.17 -24.59
N SER A 198 -26.98 -33.27 -24.39
CA SER A 198 -28.34 -33.37 -24.95
C SER A 198 -28.62 -32.28 -25.99
N SER A 199 -27.57 -31.64 -26.51
CA SER A 199 -27.69 -30.50 -27.43
C SER A 199 -27.61 -30.94 -28.88
N ASN A 200 -28.37 -30.26 -29.75
CA ASN A 200 -28.24 -30.42 -31.20
C ASN A 200 -27.01 -29.65 -31.75
N VAL A 201 -26.66 -29.89 -33.01
CA VAL A 201 -25.49 -29.26 -33.68
C VAL A 201 -25.51 -27.74 -33.54
N TYR A 202 -26.67 -27.09 -33.76
CA TYR A 202 -26.82 -25.64 -33.66
C TYR A 202 -26.59 -25.13 -32.23
N GLN A 203 -27.10 -25.84 -31.22
CA GLN A 203 -26.91 -25.52 -29.81
C GLN A 203 -25.45 -25.72 -29.39
N ILE A 204 -24.77 -26.75 -29.88
CA ILE A 204 -23.34 -26.98 -29.63
C ILE A 204 -22.50 -25.85 -30.24
N LYS A 205 -22.79 -25.43 -31.48
CA LYS A 205 -22.15 -24.26 -32.10
C LYS A 205 -22.38 -22.97 -31.31
N ALA A 206 -23.60 -22.77 -30.81
CA ALA A 206 -23.91 -21.63 -29.95
C ALA A 206 -23.18 -21.70 -28.60
N LEU A 207 -23.04 -22.89 -28.02
CA LEU A 207 -22.25 -23.14 -26.81
C LEU A 207 -20.78 -22.83 -27.02
N ARG A 208 -20.19 -23.24 -28.15
CA ARG A 208 -18.80 -22.93 -28.50
C ARG A 208 -18.57 -21.43 -28.62
N LYS A 209 -19.43 -20.72 -29.35
CA LYS A 209 -19.33 -19.26 -29.48
C LYS A 209 -19.46 -18.53 -28.14
N ARG A 210 -20.31 -19.04 -27.24
CA ARG A 210 -20.42 -18.53 -25.87
C ARG A 210 -19.15 -18.81 -25.05
N HIS A 211 -18.53 -19.96 -25.24
CA HIS A 211 -17.25 -20.32 -24.62
C HIS A 211 -16.10 -19.47 -25.14
N GLU A 212 -16.04 -19.17 -26.44
CA GLU A 212 -15.08 -18.21 -27.02
C GLU A 212 -15.21 -16.81 -26.38
N ALA A 213 -16.44 -16.34 -26.16
CA ALA A 213 -16.68 -15.09 -25.43
C ALA A 213 -16.22 -15.16 -23.97
N PHE A 214 -16.42 -16.30 -23.31
CA PHE A 214 -15.91 -16.55 -21.95
C PHE A 214 -14.38 -16.56 -21.90
N GLU A 215 -13.69 -17.14 -22.89
CA GLU A 215 -12.23 -17.14 -22.94
C GLU A 215 -11.67 -15.73 -23.17
N SER A 216 -12.36 -14.90 -23.96
CA SER A 216 -12.01 -13.49 -24.11
C SER A 216 -12.19 -12.71 -22.80
N ASP A 217 -13.28 -12.94 -22.05
CA ASP A 217 -13.48 -12.35 -20.72
C ASP A 217 -12.40 -12.83 -19.73
N LEU A 218 -12.11 -14.14 -19.74
CA LEU A 218 -11.06 -14.75 -18.94
C LEU A 218 -9.72 -14.06 -19.22
N GLN A 219 -9.32 -13.88 -20.48
CA GLN A 219 -8.07 -13.20 -20.81
C GLN A 219 -8.03 -11.73 -20.30
N ALA A 220 -9.14 -11.00 -20.37
CA ALA A 220 -9.21 -9.63 -19.87
C ALA A 220 -9.01 -9.52 -18.34
N HIS A 221 -9.28 -10.61 -17.61
CA HIS A 221 -9.11 -10.68 -16.17
C HIS A 221 -7.68 -11.08 -15.73
N GLU A 222 -6.81 -11.47 -16.66
CA GLU A 222 -5.42 -11.87 -16.37
C GLU A 222 -4.64 -10.72 -15.70
N GLU A 223 -4.76 -9.51 -16.24
CA GLU A 223 -4.08 -8.33 -15.69
C GLU A 223 -4.49 -8.08 -14.23
N ARG A 224 -5.74 -8.36 -13.85
CA ARG A 224 -6.22 -8.17 -12.48
C ARG A 224 -5.53 -9.12 -11.50
N VAL A 225 -5.32 -10.37 -11.89
CA VAL A 225 -4.59 -11.38 -11.10
C VAL A 225 -3.11 -11.01 -10.97
N GLN A 226 -2.51 -10.53 -12.06
CA GLN A 226 -1.13 -10.02 -12.03
C GLN A 226 -0.98 -8.81 -11.10
N GLN A 227 -1.95 -7.88 -11.11
CA GLN A 227 -1.96 -6.74 -10.20
C GLN A 227 -2.08 -7.17 -8.72
N ILE A 228 -2.92 -8.16 -8.40
CA ILE A 228 -3.04 -8.72 -7.04
C ILE A 228 -1.68 -9.28 -6.58
N SER A 229 -1.03 -10.07 -7.44
CA SER A 229 0.29 -10.65 -7.18
C SER A 229 1.38 -9.59 -7.00
N SER A 230 1.32 -8.52 -7.81
CA SER A 230 2.25 -7.39 -7.71
C SER A 230 2.11 -6.63 -6.38
N ILE A 231 0.87 -6.40 -5.92
CA ILE A 231 0.61 -5.76 -4.62
C ILE A 231 1.09 -6.65 -3.47
N CYS A 232 0.84 -7.95 -3.54
CA CYS A 232 1.33 -8.92 -2.54
C CYS A 232 2.86 -8.84 -2.39
N ARG A 233 3.59 -8.81 -3.52
CA ARG A 233 5.04 -8.65 -3.53
C ARG A 233 5.50 -7.31 -2.94
N GLN A 234 4.84 -6.20 -3.28
CA GLN A 234 5.17 -4.88 -2.71
C GLN A 234 4.96 -4.86 -1.19
N LEU A 235 3.90 -5.50 -0.69
CA LEU A 235 3.65 -5.65 0.75
C LEU A 235 4.73 -6.49 1.43
N ASN A 236 5.24 -7.52 0.75
CA ASN A 236 6.33 -8.35 1.24
C ASN A 236 7.67 -7.58 1.29
N GLU A 237 8.00 -6.81 0.26
CA GLU A 237 9.19 -5.97 0.19
C GLU A 237 9.23 -4.92 1.32
N MET A 238 8.07 -4.36 1.67
CA MET A 238 7.93 -3.39 2.76
C MET A 238 7.76 -4.03 4.15
N ARG A 239 7.91 -5.37 4.25
CA ARG A 239 7.82 -6.14 5.50
C ARG A 239 6.53 -5.87 6.27
N TYR A 240 5.39 -5.97 5.59
CA TYR A 240 4.09 -5.80 6.24
C TYR A 240 3.92 -6.80 7.41
N PRO A 241 3.49 -6.36 8.61
CA PRO A 241 3.44 -7.22 9.80
C PRO A 241 2.54 -8.46 9.63
N LYS A 242 1.47 -8.35 8.84
CA LYS A 242 0.49 -9.44 8.61
C LYS A 242 0.63 -10.02 7.20
N ILE A 243 1.86 -10.25 6.74
CA ILE A 243 2.12 -10.74 5.37
C ILE A 243 1.69 -12.21 5.17
N GLY A 244 1.71 -13.05 6.22
CA GLY A 244 1.36 -14.47 6.13
C GLY A 244 -0.01 -14.72 5.48
N PRO A 245 -1.11 -14.21 6.05
CA PRO A 245 -2.45 -14.36 5.46
C PRO A 245 -2.58 -13.78 4.05
N ILE A 246 -1.83 -12.71 3.73
CA ILE A 246 -1.85 -12.07 2.41
C ILE A 246 -1.19 -12.98 1.37
N ASN A 247 -0.04 -13.58 1.70
CA ASN A 247 0.63 -14.53 0.83
C ASN A 247 -0.22 -15.78 0.59
N ASP A 248 -0.81 -16.34 1.65
CA ASP A 248 -1.70 -17.50 1.54
C ASP A 248 -2.88 -17.20 0.63
N LYS A 249 -3.49 -16.01 0.79
CA LYS A 249 -4.61 -15.57 -0.05
C LYS A 249 -4.20 -15.36 -1.51
N CYS A 250 -3.04 -14.75 -1.74
CA CYS A 250 -2.50 -14.55 -3.08
C CYS A 250 -2.23 -15.89 -3.77
N GLN A 251 -1.67 -16.87 -3.05
CA GLN A 251 -1.42 -18.20 -3.59
C GLN A 251 -2.72 -18.91 -3.96
N GLN A 252 -3.73 -18.86 -3.08
CA GLN A 252 -5.06 -19.42 -3.38
C GLN A 252 -5.68 -18.85 -4.66
N ILE A 253 -5.58 -17.53 -4.87
CA ILE A 253 -6.08 -16.85 -6.08
C ILE A 253 -5.32 -17.31 -7.33
N VAL A 254 -3.99 -17.41 -7.25
CA VAL A 254 -3.16 -17.87 -8.37
C VAL A 254 -3.45 -19.34 -8.71
N ASP A 255 -3.60 -20.20 -7.71
CA ASP A 255 -3.94 -21.61 -7.91
C ASP A 255 -5.33 -21.77 -8.52
N GLN A 256 -6.31 -21.00 -8.04
CA GLN A 256 -7.67 -20.96 -8.58
C GLN A 256 -7.69 -20.46 -10.04
N TRP A 257 -6.88 -19.44 -10.35
CA TRP A 257 -6.71 -18.94 -11.71
C TRP A 257 -6.15 -20.00 -12.66
N ASN A 258 -5.07 -20.67 -12.24
CA ASN A 258 -4.47 -21.75 -13.02
C ASN A 258 -5.46 -22.88 -13.28
N ARG A 259 -6.25 -23.25 -12.25
CA ARG A 259 -7.30 -24.25 -12.36
C ARG A 259 -8.41 -23.84 -13.34
N LEU A 260 -8.87 -22.60 -13.29
CA LEU A 260 -9.87 -22.07 -14.23
C LEU A 260 -9.36 -22.13 -15.68
N ASN A 261 -8.10 -21.75 -15.92
CA ASN A 261 -7.48 -21.86 -17.25
C ASN A 261 -7.45 -23.31 -17.74
N SER A 262 -7.01 -24.25 -16.90
CA SER A 262 -7.01 -25.67 -17.26
C SER A 262 -8.41 -26.20 -17.58
N LEU A 263 -9.41 -25.87 -16.76
CA LEU A 263 -10.80 -26.26 -16.99
C LEU A 263 -11.40 -25.62 -18.24
N SER A 264 -11.03 -24.38 -18.56
CA SER A 264 -11.46 -23.69 -19.79
C SER A 264 -10.94 -24.41 -21.02
N VAL A 265 -9.65 -24.77 -21.03
CA VAL A 265 -9.04 -25.53 -22.13
C VAL A 265 -9.68 -26.92 -22.28
N GLU A 266 -9.89 -27.63 -21.17
CA GLU A 266 -10.54 -28.94 -21.18
C GLU A 266 -11.99 -28.86 -21.71
N ARG A 267 -12.74 -27.83 -21.32
CA ARG A 267 -14.10 -27.60 -21.84
C ARG A 267 -14.08 -27.28 -23.33
N ARG A 268 -13.15 -26.43 -23.80
CA ARG A 268 -13.00 -26.12 -25.22
C ARG A 268 -12.74 -27.37 -26.05
N GLN A 269 -11.79 -28.20 -25.63
CA GLN A 269 -11.49 -29.48 -26.30
C GLN A 269 -12.71 -30.39 -26.37
N ARG A 270 -13.44 -30.55 -25.26
CA ARG A 270 -14.68 -31.35 -25.25
C ARG A 270 -15.76 -30.80 -26.18
N LEU A 271 -15.93 -29.48 -26.23
CA LEU A 271 -16.89 -28.84 -27.14
C LEU A 271 -16.50 -29.03 -28.60
N GLU A 272 -15.21 -28.90 -28.94
CA GLU A 272 -14.68 -29.14 -30.29
C GLU A 272 -14.87 -30.60 -30.72
N GLU A 273 -14.58 -31.57 -29.83
CA GLU A 273 -14.80 -33.00 -30.10
C GLU A 273 -16.27 -33.32 -30.37
N ILE A 274 -17.17 -32.79 -29.55
CA ILE A 274 -18.61 -33.05 -29.65
C ILE A 274 -19.22 -32.34 -30.85
N GLU A 275 -18.78 -31.13 -31.17
CA GLU A 275 -19.16 -30.46 -32.41
C GLU A 275 -18.77 -31.31 -33.62
N LYS A 276 -17.53 -31.82 -33.67
CA LYS A 276 -17.06 -32.66 -34.77
C LYS A 276 -17.87 -33.96 -34.90
N ILE A 277 -18.20 -34.61 -33.79
CA ILE A 277 -19.03 -35.84 -33.78
C ILE A 277 -20.44 -35.51 -34.28
N THR A 278 -21.06 -34.45 -33.78
CA THR A 278 -22.43 -34.10 -34.13
C THR A 278 -22.55 -33.58 -35.57
N GLU A 279 -21.57 -32.83 -36.08
CA GLU A 279 -21.50 -32.46 -37.51
C GLU A 279 -21.34 -33.69 -38.41
N ARG A 280 -20.52 -34.66 -38.00
CA ARG A 280 -20.38 -35.92 -38.74
C ARG A 280 -21.71 -36.68 -38.79
N LEU A 281 -22.40 -36.80 -37.66
CA LEU A 281 -23.71 -37.46 -37.58
C LEU A 281 -24.76 -36.73 -38.42
N ASP A 282 -24.79 -35.39 -38.39
CA ASP A 282 -25.73 -34.59 -39.19
C ASP A 282 -25.49 -34.72 -40.70
N ASN A 283 -24.22 -34.74 -41.12
CA ASN A 283 -23.86 -35.02 -42.51
C ASN A 283 -24.27 -36.44 -42.93
N LEU A 284 -24.12 -37.43 -42.04
CA LEU A 284 -24.52 -38.81 -42.31
C LEU A 284 -26.04 -38.93 -42.44
N HIS A 285 -26.80 -38.28 -41.54
CA HIS A 285 -28.26 -38.18 -41.64
C HIS A 285 -28.70 -37.50 -42.95
N LEU A 286 -28.01 -36.44 -43.37
CA LEU A 286 -28.31 -35.74 -44.62
C LEU A 286 -28.04 -36.62 -45.85
N GLU A 287 -26.92 -37.32 -45.91
CA GLU A 287 -26.59 -38.24 -47.01
C GLU A 287 -27.56 -39.44 -47.04
N PHE A 288 -27.93 -39.98 -45.88
CA PHE A 288 -28.99 -40.99 -45.77
C PHE A 288 -30.31 -40.46 -46.33
N ALA A 289 -30.77 -39.27 -45.92
CA ALA A 289 -32.02 -38.68 -46.40
C ALA A 289 -32.00 -38.43 -47.92
N LYS A 290 -30.88 -37.95 -48.47
CA LYS A 290 -30.70 -37.74 -49.91
C LYS A 290 -30.81 -39.03 -50.72
N LYS A 291 -30.34 -40.16 -50.20
CA LYS A 291 -30.43 -41.47 -50.86
C LYS A 291 -31.79 -42.16 -50.61
N ALA A 292 -32.33 -42.02 -49.40
CA ALA A 292 -33.57 -42.66 -49.00
C ALA A 292 -34.79 -42.04 -49.70
N ALA A 293 -34.83 -40.73 -49.92
CA ALA A 293 -35.99 -40.08 -50.54
C ALA A 293 -36.24 -40.54 -52.00
N PRO A 294 -35.25 -40.55 -52.92
CA PRO A 294 -35.43 -41.11 -54.26
C PRO A 294 -35.72 -42.61 -54.23
N PHE A 295 -35.07 -43.36 -53.34
CA PHE A 295 -35.30 -44.80 -53.19
C PHE A 295 -36.73 -45.11 -52.74
N ASN A 296 -37.26 -44.38 -51.75
CA ASN A 296 -38.65 -44.52 -51.33
C ASN A 296 -39.64 -44.16 -52.44
N ASN A 297 -39.37 -43.09 -53.21
CA ASN A 297 -40.21 -42.73 -54.36
C ASN A 297 -40.19 -43.81 -55.44
N TRP A 298 -39.02 -44.41 -55.71
CA TRP A 298 -38.89 -45.54 -56.62
C TRP A 298 -39.69 -46.75 -56.14
N ILE A 299 -39.58 -47.13 -54.86
CA ILE A 299 -40.36 -48.21 -54.25
C ILE A 299 -41.87 -47.94 -54.37
N ASP A 300 -42.32 -46.71 -54.08
CA ASP A 300 -43.74 -46.36 -54.14
C ASP A 300 -44.28 -46.43 -55.57
N SER A 301 -43.56 -45.92 -56.58
CA SER A 301 -43.99 -46.00 -57.99
C SER A 301 -44.00 -47.45 -58.49
N VAL A 302 -42.97 -48.23 -58.17
CA VAL A 302 -42.87 -49.64 -58.56
C VAL A 302 -43.97 -50.49 -57.93
N LEU A 303 -44.20 -50.35 -56.61
CA LEU A 303 -45.14 -51.20 -55.87
C LEU A 303 -46.60 -50.76 -56.02
N ARG A 304 -46.89 -49.49 -56.28
CA ARG A 304 -48.27 -48.99 -56.34
C ARG A 304 -48.76 -48.73 -57.76
N GLU A 305 -47.87 -48.44 -58.69
CA GLU A 305 -48.23 -48.11 -60.08
C GLU A 305 -47.83 -49.26 -60.99
N ASP A 306 -46.54 -49.54 -61.15
CA ASP A 306 -46.07 -50.42 -62.24
C ASP A 306 -46.40 -51.92 -62.07
N LEU A 307 -46.32 -52.46 -60.85
CA LEU A 307 -46.54 -53.90 -60.59
C LEU A 307 -47.99 -54.27 -60.28
N VAL A 308 -48.83 -53.28 -59.96
CA VAL A 308 -50.23 -53.49 -59.55
C VAL A 308 -51.21 -53.04 -60.64
N ASP A 309 -50.72 -52.40 -61.71
CA ASP A 309 -51.56 -51.95 -62.82
C ASP A 309 -52.34 -53.10 -63.47
N MET A 310 -53.64 -52.89 -63.64
CA MET A 310 -54.55 -53.85 -64.26
C MET A 310 -54.52 -53.64 -65.78
N LEU A 311 -53.67 -54.41 -66.44
CA LEU A 311 -53.43 -54.28 -67.88
C LEU A 311 -54.49 -55.05 -68.70
N ILE A 312 -55.15 -54.36 -69.63
CA ILE A 312 -56.04 -54.96 -70.61
C ILE A 312 -55.26 -55.16 -71.91
N VAL A 313 -55.18 -56.40 -72.37
CA VAL A 313 -54.35 -56.76 -73.54
C VAL A 313 -55.22 -57.40 -74.63
N HIS A 314 -55.03 -56.96 -75.88
CA HIS A 314 -55.82 -57.41 -77.03
C HIS A 314 -54.99 -58.08 -78.15
N ASP A 315 -53.67 -57.87 -78.17
CA ASP A 315 -52.76 -58.44 -79.17
C ASP A 315 -51.53 -59.11 -78.54
N MET A 316 -51.00 -60.16 -79.20
CA MET A 316 -49.81 -60.90 -78.74
C MET A 316 -48.54 -60.04 -78.72
N SER A 317 -48.41 -59.09 -79.65
CA SER A 317 -47.30 -58.13 -79.73
C SER A 317 -47.20 -57.26 -78.47
N THR A 318 -48.34 -56.86 -77.90
CA THR A 318 -48.41 -56.03 -76.69
C THR A 318 -47.97 -56.82 -75.46
N ILE A 319 -48.29 -58.12 -75.38
CA ILE A 319 -47.80 -59.02 -74.32
C ILE A 319 -46.27 -59.16 -74.39
N GLU A 320 -45.70 -59.30 -75.58
CA GLU A 320 -44.24 -59.40 -75.74
C GLU A 320 -43.51 -58.11 -75.34
N GLN A 321 -44.11 -56.94 -75.58
CA GLN A 321 -43.58 -55.66 -75.12
C GLN A 321 -43.64 -55.54 -73.59
N LEU A 322 -44.74 -55.94 -72.95
CA LEU A 322 -44.89 -55.98 -71.49
C LEU A 322 -43.91 -56.97 -70.84
N LEU A 323 -43.66 -58.11 -71.47
CA LEU A 323 -42.66 -59.06 -71.00
C LEU A 323 -41.24 -58.49 -71.10
N LYS A 324 -40.94 -57.74 -72.16
CA LYS A 324 -39.65 -57.04 -72.32
C LYS A 324 -39.46 -55.93 -71.29
N THR A 325 -40.48 -55.12 -70.99
CA THR A 325 -40.40 -54.09 -69.95
C THR A 325 -40.26 -54.70 -68.56
N HIS A 326 -40.98 -55.78 -68.26
CA HIS A 326 -40.84 -56.51 -66.99
C HIS A 326 -39.44 -57.15 -66.82
N ASN A 327 -38.89 -57.74 -67.89
CA ASN A 327 -37.52 -58.28 -67.86
C ASN A 327 -36.47 -57.18 -67.72
N HIS A 328 -36.70 -56.01 -68.32
CA HIS A 328 -35.87 -54.84 -68.11
C HIS A 328 -35.93 -54.34 -66.65
N PHE A 329 -37.11 -54.30 -66.04
CA PHE A 329 -37.26 -54.00 -64.62
C PHE A 329 -36.52 -55.00 -63.72
N LYS A 330 -36.61 -56.31 -64.01
CA LYS A 330 -35.81 -57.32 -63.29
C LYS A 330 -34.31 -57.11 -63.41
N SER A 331 -33.83 -56.47 -64.49
CA SER A 331 -32.42 -56.14 -64.65
C SER A 331 -31.96 -54.97 -63.78
N THR A 332 -32.86 -54.10 -63.31
CA THR A 332 -32.55 -52.96 -62.41
C THR A 332 -32.71 -53.29 -60.93
N MET A 333 -33.29 -54.44 -60.57
CA MET A 333 -33.40 -54.95 -59.19
C MET A 333 -32.06 -55.06 -58.44
N PRO A 334 -30.96 -55.57 -59.03
CA PRO A 334 -29.66 -55.67 -58.34
C PRO A 334 -29.10 -54.30 -57.95
N ASP A 335 -29.28 -53.28 -58.80
CA ASP A 335 -28.85 -51.92 -58.50
C ASP A 335 -29.67 -51.31 -57.35
N ALA A 336 -30.95 -51.65 -57.27
CA ALA A 336 -31.82 -51.25 -56.17
C ALA A 336 -31.49 -51.98 -54.86
N GLU A 337 -31.15 -53.27 -54.91
CA GLU A 337 -30.63 -54.02 -53.76
C GLU A 337 -29.33 -53.40 -53.23
N HIS A 338 -28.41 -53.01 -54.13
CA HIS A 338 -27.19 -52.30 -53.72
C HIS A 338 -27.47 -50.93 -53.09
N GLY A 339 -28.47 -50.20 -53.61
CA GLY A 339 -28.96 -48.96 -53.00
C GLY A 339 -29.51 -49.18 -51.58
N TYR A 340 -30.25 -50.26 -51.36
CA TYR A 340 -30.79 -50.65 -50.05
C TYR A 340 -29.69 -51.06 -49.06
N GLU A 341 -28.70 -51.85 -49.50
CA GLU A 341 -27.55 -52.21 -48.68
C GLU A 341 -26.75 -50.97 -48.25
N SER A 342 -26.55 -50.02 -49.16
CA SER A 342 -25.89 -48.75 -48.83
C SER A 342 -26.67 -47.96 -47.78
N LEU A 343 -28.01 -47.95 -47.81
CA LEU A 343 -28.85 -47.30 -46.80
C LEU A 343 -28.75 -47.98 -45.43
N LEU A 344 -28.71 -49.32 -45.40
CA LEU A 344 -28.50 -50.08 -44.17
C LEU A 344 -27.12 -49.82 -43.56
N ASP A 345 -26.08 -49.68 -44.38
CA ASP A 345 -24.73 -49.34 -43.90
C ASP A 345 -24.68 -47.94 -43.28
N PHE A 346 -25.42 -46.97 -43.82
CA PHE A 346 -25.55 -45.64 -43.19
C PHE A 346 -26.26 -45.72 -41.85
N ASP A 347 -27.36 -46.48 -41.74
CA ASP A 347 -28.06 -46.67 -40.47
C ASP A 347 -27.17 -47.33 -39.40
N ARG A 348 -26.40 -48.36 -39.78
CA ARG A 348 -25.39 -48.97 -38.88
C ARG A 348 -24.33 -47.97 -38.42
N GLN A 349 -23.89 -47.07 -39.30
CA GLN A 349 -22.91 -46.03 -38.97
C GLN A 349 -23.49 -44.90 -38.10
N MET A 350 -24.82 -44.73 -38.04
CA MET A 350 -25.47 -43.73 -37.17
C MET A 350 -25.78 -44.27 -35.77
N GLN A 351 -25.88 -45.60 -35.61
CA GLN A 351 -26.10 -46.26 -34.32
C GLN A 351 -24.81 -46.45 -33.49
N HIS A 352 -23.64 -46.32 -34.12
CA HIS A 352 -22.31 -46.43 -33.52
C HIS A 352 -21.60 -45.08 -33.46
#